data_AF-D1C2Q7-F1
#
_entry.id   AF-D1C2Q7-F1
#
_cell.length_a   1.000
_cell.length_b   1.000
_cell.length_c   1.000
_cell.angle_alpha   90.00
_cell.angle_beta   90.00
_cell.angle_gamma   90.00
#
_symmetry.space_group_name_H-M   'P 1'
#
loop_
_entity.id
_entity.type
_entity.pdbx_description
1 polymer ?
#
loop_
_entity_poly.entity_id
_entity_poly.type
_entity_poly.pdbx_seq_one_letter_code
_entity_poly.pdbx_strand_id
1 'polypeptide(L)'
;MARPTQRRGGAQAPARGPRPSNPDAITVEGRVAEALPNAMFRVELDNGHTVLAHLAGKMRKHFIRVLPGDRVVVELSPYDLTRGRITYRYR
;
A
#
# COMPACT_ATOMS: atom_id res chain seq x y z
N MET A 1 20.57 15.87 61.37
CA MET A 1 20.05 16.51 60.14
C MET A 1 20.83 15.98 58.94
N ALA A 2 20.37 14.89 58.32
CA ALA A 2 21.01 14.27 57.15
C ALA A 2 20.08 14.37 55.95
N ARG A 3 20.58 14.92 54.84
CA ARG A 3 19.89 14.94 53.54
C ARG A 3 20.15 13.61 52.83
N PRO A 4 19.13 12.90 52.35
CA PRO A 4 19.28 12.00 51.23
C PRO A 4 18.72 12.65 49.97
N THR A 5 19.57 12.66 48.95
CA THR A 5 19.30 12.90 47.54
C THR A 5 18.15 12.05 47.01
N GLN A 6 17.14 12.67 46.39
CA GLN A 6 16.24 11.97 45.48
C GLN A 6 16.35 12.57 44.09
N ARG A 7 17.27 12.00 43.30
CA ARG A 7 17.16 11.98 41.84
C ARG A 7 16.33 10.76 41.48
N ARG A 8 15.24 10.96 40.71
CA ARG A 8 14.77 10.12 39.58
C ARG A 8 13.29 10.36 39.29
N GLY A 9 12.94 10.26 38.01
CA GLY A 9 11.58 10.31 37.48
C GLY A 9 11.44 11.50 36.56
N GLY A 10 11.95 11.46 35.33
CA GLY A 10 11.57 10.48 34.32
C GLY A 10 10.54 11.14 33.43
N ALA A 11 11.01 11.78 32.36
CA ALA A 11 10.17 12.40 31.34
C ALA A 11 9.19 11.35 30.80
N GLN A 12 7.90 11.52 31.09
CA GLN A 12 6.86 10.78 30.40
C GLN A 12 6.72 11.39 29.00
N ALA A 13 7.44 10.82 28.05
CA ALA A 13 7.09 10.96 26.64
C ALA A 13 5.75 10.24 26.42
N PRO A 14 4.77 10.85 25.73
CA PRO A 14 3.56 10.11 25.38
C PRO A 14 3.97 8.97 24.45
N ALA A 15 3.70 7.74 24.90
CA ALA A 15 3.88 6.55 24.09
C ALA A 15 3.10 6.72 22.78
N ARG A 16 3.83 6.67 21.67
CA ARG A 16 3.28 6.59 20.31
C ARG A 16 2.22 5.48 20.30
N GLY A 17 0.96 5.83 20.10
CA GLY A 17 -0.06 4.83 19.81
C GLY A 17 0.37 3.95 18.63
N PRO A 18 -0.03 2.67 18.60
CA PRO A 18 0.10 1.90 17.37
C PRO A 18 -0.69 2.66 16.30
N ARG A 19 0.00 3.17 15.28
CA ARG A 19 -0.71 3.69 14.11
C ARG A 19 -1.52 2.53 13.54
N PRO A 20 -2.81 2.74 13.23
CA PRO A 20 -3.65 1.66 12.76
C PRO A 20 -3.01 1.05 11.51
N SER A 21 -2.74 -0.24 11.60
CA SER A 21 -2.62 -1.11 10.45
C SER A 21 -3.98 -1.08 9.75
N ASN A 22 -4.12 -0.27 8.70
CA ASN A 22 -5.34 -0.20 7.87
C ASN A 22 -5.81 -1.61 7.51
N PRO A 23 -6.91 -2.14 8.10
CA PRO A 23 -7.38 -3.49 7.82
C PRO A 23 -8.23 -3.57 6.55
N ASP A 24 -8.61 -2.44 5.97
CA ASP A 24 -9.69 -2.37 4.99
C ASP A 24 -9.20 -2.24 3.54
N ALA A 25 -8.03 -2.77 3.20
CA ALA A 25 -7.60 -2.78 1.79
C ALA A 25 -8.49 -3.76 0.99
N ILE A 26 -9.23 -3.23 0.03
CA ILE A 26 -10.11 -4.02 -0.83
C ILE A 26 -9.25 -4.63 -1.93
N THR A 27 -9.18 -5.96 -1.98
CA THR A 27 -8.53 -6.67 -3.07
C THR A 27 -9.51 -6.82 -4.23
N VAL A 28 -9.13 -6.31 -5.40
CA VAL A 28 -9.95 -6.41 -6.61
C VAL A 28 -9.10 -6.91 -7.77
N GLU A 29 -9.71 -7.72 -8.61
CA GLU A 29 -9.10 -8.23 -9.83
C GLU A 29 -9.38 -7.28 -10.99
N GLY A 30 -8.42 -7.20 -11.91
CA GLY A 30 -8.57 -6.42 -13.11
C GLY A 30 -7.55 -6.79 -14.17
N ARG A 31 -7.73 -6.20 -15.33
CA ARG A 31 -6.84 -6.36 -16.48
C ARG A 31 -6.05 -5.09 -16.73
N VAL A 32 -4.77 -5.22 -17.01
CA VAL A 32 -3.93 -4.07 -17.38
C VAL A 32 -4.32 -3.64 -18.78
N ALA A 33 -4.84 -2.42 -18.93
CA ALA A 33 -5.13 -1.84 -20.24
C ALA A 33 -3.85 -1.27 -20.85
N GLU A 34 -3.12 -0.43 -20.10
CA GLU A 34 -1.96 0.30 -20.60
C GLU A 34 -0.91 0.49 -19.51
N ALA A 35 0.36 0.48 -19.91
CA ALA A 35 1.49 0.82 -19.05
C ALA A 35 2.00 2.23 -19.37
N LEU A 36 2.01 3.13 -18.38
CA LEU A 36 2.56 4.47 -18.51
C LEU A 36 4.04 4.46 -18.08
N PRO A 37 4.90 5.32 -18.68
CA PRO A 37 6.34 5.35 -18.41
C PRO A 37 6.72 5.71 -16.96
N ASN A 38 5.80 6.28 -16.17
CA ASN A 38 6.03 6.66 -14.77
C ASN A 38 5.85 5.50 -13.77
N ALA A 39 5.98 4.24 -14.21
CA ALA A 39 5.66 3.05 -13.43
C ALA A 39 4.23 3.05 -12.86
N MET A 40 3.34 3.73 -13.56
CA MET A 40 1.89 3.72 -13.35
C MET A 40 1.27 2.84 -14.42
N PHE A 41 0.24 2.10 -14.04
CA PHE A 41 -0.48 1.19 -14.93
C PHE A 41 -1.96 1.57 -14.87
N ARG A 42 -2.57 1.67 -16.04
CA ARG A 42 -4.03 1.72 -16.14
C ARG A 42 -4.54 0.31 -16.03
N VAL A 43 -5.26 0.04 -14.94
CA VAL A 43 -5.92 -1.25 -14.73
C VAL A 43 -7.42 -1.02 -14.90
N GLU A 44 -8.02 -1.80 -15.76
CA GLU A 44 -9.46 -1.88 -15.92
C GLU A 44 -9.95 -2.97 -14.97
N LEU A 45 -10.70 -2.56 -13.95
CA LEU A 45 -11.35 -3.50 -13.03
C LEU A 45 -12.51 -4.20 -13.75
N ASP A 46 -12.86 -5.39 -13.30
CA ASP A 46 -14.06 -6.09 -13.79
C ASP A 46 -15.36 -5.31 -13.48
N ASN A 47 -15.29 -4.34 -12.56
CA ASN A 47 -16.36 -3.40 -12.26
C ASN A 47 -16.56 -2.30 -13.33
N GLY A 48 -15.78 -2.30 -14.42
CA GLY A 48 -15.84 -1.29 -15.48
C GLY A 48 -15.17 0.05 -15.13
N HIS A 49 -14.46 0.12 -14.01
CA HIS A 49 -13.71 1.30 -13.58
C HIS A 49 -12.24 1.21 -13.99
N THR A 50 -11.71 2.32 -14.49
CA THR A 50 -10.28 2.44 -14.78
C THR A 50 -9.54 3.05 -13.59
N VAL A 51 -8.52 2.35 -13.10
CA VAL A 51 -7.73 2.73 -11.93
C VAL A 51 -6.31 3.04 -12.35
N LEU A 52 -5.71 4.04 -11.72
CA LEU A 52 -4.27 4.27 -11.80
C LEU A 52 -3.60 3.50 -10.67
N ALA A 53 -2.95 2.40 -11.00
CA ALA A 53 -2.26 1.57 -10.04
C ALA A 53 -0.74 1.65 -10.20
N HIS A 54 -0.02 1.65 -9.08
CA HIS A 54 1.43 1.51 -9.09
C HIS A 54 1.83 0.10 -8.64
N LEU A 55 3.02 -0.35 -9.09
CA LEU A 55 3.60 -1.60 -8.63
C LEU A 55 3.97 -1.51 -7.15
N ALA A 56 3.57 -2.50 -6.35
CA ALA A 56 4.11 -2.64 -5.01
C ALA A 56 5.64 -2.77 -5.04
N GLY A 57 6.33 -2.20 -4.05
CA GLY A 57 7.79 -2.29 -3.96
C GLY A 57 8.31 -3.73 -3.95
N LYS A 58 7.50 -4.69 -3.45
CA LYS A 58 7.80 -6.12 -3.53
C LYS A 58 7.91 -6.60 -4.97
N MET A 59 7.03 -6.18 -5.88
CA MET A 59 7.08 -6.59 -7.29
C MET A 59 8.30 -6.01 -8.02
N ARG A 60 8.71 -4.77 -7.69
CA ARG A 60 9.94 -4.16 -8.23
C ARG A 60 11.19 -4.97 -7.85
N LYS A 61 11.27 -5.46 -6.60
CA LYS A 61 12.38 -6.32 -6.15
C LYS A 61 12.43 -7.67 -6.88
N HIS A 62 11.29 -8.21 -7.28
CA HIS A 62 11.19 -9.47 -8.02
C HIS A 62 11.23 -9.28 -9.54
N PHE A 63 11.54 -8.06 -10.03
CA PHE A 63 11.62 -7.73 -11.44
C PHE A 63 10.39 -8.19 -12.26
N ILE A 64 9.19 -8.12 -11.65
CA ILE A 64 7.96 -8.53 -12.34
C ILE A 64 7.66 -7.51 -13.44
N ARG A 65 7.78 -7.95 -14.70
CA ARG A 65 7.36 -7.18 -15.87
C ARG A 65 5.86 -7.35 -16.04
N VAL A 66 5.14 -6.25 -16.06
CA VAL A 66 3.70 -6.22 -16.34
C VAL A 66 3.53 -5.79 -17.79
N LEU A 67 2.84 -6.62 -18.58
CA LEU A 67 2.47 -6.28 -19.95
C LEU A 67 1.00 -5.87 -19.99
N PRO A 68 0.62 -4.99 -20.93
CA PRO A 68 -0.80 -4.72 -21.20
C PRO A 68 -1.48 -6.03 -21.64
N GLY A 69 -2.65 -6.29 -21.08
CA GLY A 69 -3.43 -7.50 -21.29
C GLY A 69 -3.32 -8.54 -20.18
N ASP A 70 -2.37 -8.40 -19.24
CA ASP A 70 -2.23 -9.29 -18.10
C ASP A 70 -3.32 -9.08 -17.03
N ARG A 71 -3.70 -10.17 -16.36
CA ARG A 71 -4.55 -10.11 -15.17
C ARG A 71 -3.72 -9.83 -13.93
N VAL A 72 -4.12 -8.82 -13.19
CA VAL A 72 -3.43 -8.36 -11.99
C VAL A 72 -4.42 -8.19 -10.85
N VAL A 73 -3.91 -8.39 -9.64
CA VAL A 73 -4.63 -8.12 -8.41
C VAL A 73 -4.20 -6.75 -7.90
N VAL A 74 -5.19 -5.88 -7.73
CA VAL A 74 -5.01 -4.52 -7.25
C VAL A 74 -5.64 -4.44 -5.86
N GLU A 75 -4.85 -4.00 -4.89
CA GLU A 75 -5.37 -3.57 -3.60
C GLU A 75 -5.73 -2.09 -3.69
N LEU A 76 -7.01 -1.78 -3.50
CA LEU A 76 -7.51 -0.43 -3.41
C LEU A 76 -7.68 -0.05 -1.94
N SER A 77 -7.36 1.20 -1.63
CA SER A 77 -7.77 1.77 -0.36
C SER A 77 -9.27 2.05 -0.42
N PRO A 78 -10.04 1.77 0.64
CA PRO A 78 -11.49 1.96 0.66
C PRO A 78 -11.89 3.44 0.61
N TYR A 79 -10.91 4.33 0.84
CA TYR A 79 -11.06 5.78 0.74
C TYR A 79 -10.86 6.31 -0.68
N ASP A 80 -10.13 5.60 -1.55
CA ASP A 80 -9.76 6.04 -2.89
C ASP A 80 -9.83 4.87 -3.89
N LEU A 81 -10.98 4.71 -4.55
CA LEU A 81 -11.21 3.70 -5.59
C LEU A 81 -10.50 4.00 -6.92
N THR A 82 -9.87 5.16 -7.06
CA THR A 82 -9.15 5.58 -8.28
C THR A 82 -7.65 5.27 -8.24
N ARG A 83 -7.12 4.94 -7.06
CA ARG A 83 -5.71 4.61 -6.85
C ARG A 83 -5.57 3.22 -6.27
N GLY A 84 -4.72 2.42 -6.90
CA GLY A 84 -4.51 1.04 -6.52
C GLY A 84 -3.04 0.69 -6.33
N ARG A 85 -2.80 -0.36 -5.56
CA ARG A 85 -1.50 -1.00 -5.44
C ARG A 85 -1.55 -2.38 -6.05
N ILE A 86 -0.76 -2.62 -7.08
CA ILE A 86 -0.66 -3.96 -7.68
C ILE A 86 0.21 -4.82 -6.77
N THR A 87 -0.36 -5.88 -6.21
CA THR A 87 0.34 -6.83 -5.32
C THR A 87 0.65 -8.15 -5.99
N TYR A 88 -0.23 -8.61 -6.88
CA TYR A 88 -0.09 -9.92 -7.51
C TYR A 88 -0.44 -9.88 -9.01
N ARG A 89 0.12 -10.83 -9.76
CA ARG A 89 -0.19 -11.08 -11.17
C ARG A 89 -0.50 -12.57 -11.32
N TYR A 90 -1.62 -12.90 -11.95
CA TYR A 90 -1.93 -14.27 -12.33
C TYR A 90 -1.11 -14.65 -13.57
N ARG A 91 -0.50 -15.84 -13.53
CA ARG A 91 0.35 -16.36 -14.61
C ARG A 91 -0.47 -16.90 -15.77
#